data_AF-A0A9N9BCV3-F1
#
_entry.id   AF-A0A9N9BCV3-F1
#
_cell.length_a   1.000
_cell.length_b   1.000
_cell.length_c   1.000
_cell.angle_alpha   90.00
_cell.angle_beta   90.00
_cell.angle_gamma   90.00
#
_symmetry.space_group_name_H-M   'P 1'
#
loop_
_entity.id
_entity.type
_entity.pdbx_description
1 polymer ?
#
loop_
_entity_poly.entity_id
_entity_poly.type
_entity_poly.pdbx_seq_one_letter_code
_entity_poly.pdbx_strand_id
1 'polypeptide(L)'
;MSSSHSSHPEDEETAGLLSGSGPERKNARNKLLAIILGAITISLIVIGLTAIWADPNGFGPTSETFAREYYQYVNDLKYDYMTPLDEILVGSSRTRSSDSLITDSAAGATAFSCGIKTYNGAIGVDPNKSPCGTILEAAKAIGLITGLVVTSRITHATPASFSAHVVSREMEDVIASQQIGNYPLGKQVDLMFGGGKCFFLPNTSSESCRPDQRNLLQEAEEEGFKNLLTRNEFDALDTSSVKRN
;
A
#
# COMPACT_ATOMS: atom_id res chain seq x y z
N MET A 1 -10.40 27.62 -56.60
CA MET A 1 -10.77 29.03 -56.35
C MET A 1 -11.40 29.13 -54.98
N SER A 2 -10.78 29.94 -54.12
CA SER A 2 -11.28 30.56 -52.88
C SER A 2 -11.97 29.71 -51.82
N SER A 3 -11.23 29.52 -50.72
CA SER A 3 -11.72 29.30 -49.36
C SER A 3 -12.62 30.44 -48.86
N SER A 4 -13.57 30.12 -47.98
CA SER A 4 -14.10 31.07 -47.00
C SER A 4 -14.45 30.32 -45.71
N HIS A 5 -13.48 30.21 -44.81
CA HIS A 5 -13.73 29.96 -43.39
C HIS A 5 -14.13 31.30 -42.77
N SER A 6 -15.33 31.39 -42.20
CA SER A 6 -15.75 32.52 -41.38
C SER A 6 -15.03 32.46 -40.04
N SER A 7 -14.14 33.41 -39.77
CA SER A 7 -13.53 33.62 -38.45
C SER A 7 -14.60 34.10 -37.47
N HIS A 8 -14.75 33.39 -36.35
CA HIS A 8 -15.59 33.82 -35.24
C HIS A 8 -14.96 35.05 -34.55
N PRO A 9 -15.77 36.02 -34.09
CA PRO A 9 -15.27 37.27 -33.50
C PRO A 9 -14.52 37.11 -32.16
N GLU A 10 -14.55 35.91 -31.56
CA GLU A 10 -13.82 35.61 -30.32
C GLU A 10 -12.30 35.42 -30.54
N ASP A 11 -11.89 35.01 -31.75
CA ASP A 11 -10.47 34.78 -32.06
C ASP A 11 -9.67 36.09 -32.18
N GLU A 12 -10.33 37.19 -32.57
CA GLU A 12 -9.70 38.50 -32.74
C GLU A 12 -9.55 39.23 -31.38
N GLU A 13 -10.50 39.03 -30.46
CA GLU A 13 -10.43 39.56 -29.08
C GLU A 13 -9.34 38.85 -28.26
N THR A 14 -9.16 37.55 -28.47
CA THR A 14 -8.12 36.74 -27.82
C THR A 14 -6.72 37.04 -28.36
N ALA A 15 -6.59 37.37 -29.65
CA ALA A 15 -5.33 37.79 -30.28
C ALA A 15 -4.90 39.22 -29.88
N GLY A 16 -5.85 40.12 -29.65
CA GLY A 16 -5.59 41.49 -29.16
C GLY A 16 -5.02 41.54 -27.73
N LEU A 17 -5.44 40.60 -26.87
CA LEU A 17 -5.01 40.51 -25.47
C LEU A 17 -3.53 40.08 -25.29
N LEU A 18 -2.92 39.45 -26.30
CA LEU A 18 -1.56 38.90 -26.24
C LEU A 18 -0.48 39.80 -26.86
N SER A 19 -0.86 40.83 -27.62
CA SER A 19 0.08 41.71 -28.35
C SER A 19 0.38 43.06 -27.66
N GLY A 20 -0.35 43.43 -26.58
CA GLY A 20 -0.18 44.71 -25.88
C GLY A 20 0.83 44.71 -24.71
N SER A 21 1.54 45.83 -24.53
CA SER A 21 2.57 46.06 -23.50
C SER A 21 2.08 46.93 -22.30
N GLY A 22 0.87 46.66 -21.80
CA GLY A 22 0.21 47.49 -20.76
C GLY A 22 0.38 47.03 -19.29
N PRO A 23 0.12 47.90 -18.31
CA PRO A 23 0.18 47.61 -16.86
C PRO A 23 -0.76 46.49 -16.41
N GLU A 24 -1.87 46.28 -17.11
CA GLU A 24 -2.80 45.16 -16.86
C GLU A 24 -2.17 43.79 -17.12
N ARG A 25 -1.28 43.65 -18.12
CA ARG A 25 -0.52 42.42 -18.38
C ARG A 25 0.49 42.11 -17.27
N LYS A 26 1.04 43.15 -16.64
CA LYS A 26 1.94 43.00 -15.47
C LYS A 26 1.18 42.45 -14.27
N ASN A 27 -0.04 42.93 -14.06
CA ASN A 27 -0.92 42.44 -13.00
C ASN A 27 -1.40 41.01 -13.28
N ALA A 28 -1.78 40.69 -14.52
CA ALA A 28 -2.16 39.35 -14.94
C ALA A 28 -1.01 38.34 -14.86
N ARG A 29 0.22 38.72 -15.29
CA ARG A 29 1.42 37.89 -15.14
C ARG A 29 1.77 37.67 -13.68
N ASN A 30 1.63 38.69 -12.83
CA ASN A 30 1.89 38.55 -11.39
C ASN A 30 0.85 37.65 -10.71
N LYS A 31 -0.42 37.75 -11.10
CA LYS A 31 -1.47 36.83 -10.63
C LYS A 31 -1.23 35.40 -11.11
N LEU A 32 -0.85 35.21 -12.37
CA LEU A 32 -0.54 33.89 -12.93
C LEU A 32 0.73 33.30 -12.29
N LEU A 33 1.78 34.10 -12.07
CA LEU A 33 2.96 33.69 -11.31
C LEU A 33 2.59 33.33 -9.87
N ALA A 34 1.73 34.10 -9.19
CA ALA A 34 1.30 33.79 -7.84
C ALA A 34 0.46 32.51 -7.77
N ILE A 35 -0.35 32.22 -8.78
CA ILE A 35 -1.12 30.96 -8.89
C ILE A 35 -0.17 29.79 -9.17
N ILE A 36 0.81 29.95 -10.07
CA ILE A 36 1.81 28.91 -10.37
C ILE A 36 2.72 28.67 -9.18
N LEU A 37 3.22 29.72 -8.53
CA LEU A 37 4.00 29.63 -7.29
C LEU A 37 3.17 29.04 -6.16
N GLY A 38 1.88 29.39 -6.06
CA GLY A 38 0.92 28.82 -5.11
C GLY A 38 0.65 27.33 -5.33
N ALA A 39 0.51 26.92 -6.59
CA ALA A 39 0.37 25.51 -6.96
C ALA A 39 1.67 24.73 -6.70
N ILE A 40 2.82 25.31 -7.02
CA ILE A 40 4.14 24.72 -6.73
C ILE A 40 4.40 24.65 -5.22
N THR A 41 4.01 25.66 -4.44
CA THR A 41 4.12 25.60 -2.98
C THR A 41 3.15 24.61 -2.37
N ILE A 42 1.94 24.42 -2.92
CA ILE A 42 1.02 23.36 -2.50
C ILE A 42 1.57 21.98 -2.87
N SER A 43 2.25 21.82 -4.03
CA SER A 43 2.97 20.59 -4.39
C SER A 43 4.25 20.37 -3.56
N LEU A 44 4.85 21.43 -3.01
CA LEU A 44 6.02 21.39 -2.12
C LEU A 44 5.64 21.29 -0.64
N ILE A 45 4.37 21.43 -0.27
CA ILE A 45 3.86 20.84 0.97
C ILE A 45 3.87 19.35 0.71
N VAL A 46 5.04 18.75 0.90
CA VAL A 46 5.23 17.33 1.09
C VAL A 46 4.38 16.97 2.30
N ILE A 47 3.13 16.63 2.03
CA ILE A 47 2.35 15.81 2.94
C ILE A 47 3.18 14.54 2.99
N GLY A 48 3.88 14.32 4.11
CA GLY A 48 4.37 13.00 4.46
C GLY A 48 3.15 12.10 4.52
N LEU A 49 2.82 11.47 3.40
CA LEU A 49 1.65 10.64 3.27
C LEU A 49 1.98 9.29 3.92
N THR A 50 1.81 9.24 5.24
CA THR A 50 1.87 7.97 5.98
C THR A 50 0.48 7.34 5.92
N ALA A 51 0.27 6.43 4.98
CA ALA A 51 -0.93 5.60 4.94
C ALA A 51 -0.67 4.32 5.73
N ILE A 52 -1.38 4.14 6.85
CA ILE A 52 -1.38 2.88 7.62
C ILE A 52 -2.69 2.17 7.32
N TRP A 53 -2.58 0.99 6.71
CA TRP A 53 -3.71 0.09 6.50
C TRP A 53 -3.63 -1.06 7.50
N ALA A 54 -4.70 -1.25 8.27
CA ALA A 54 -4.83 -2.33 9.24
C ALA A 54 -6.04 -3.19 8.87
N ASP A 55 -5.81 -4.49 8.67
CA ASP A 55 -6.85 -5.48 8.39
C ASP A 55 -6.83 -6.58 9.46
N PRO A 56 -7.71 -6.47 10.46
CA PRO A 56 -7.92 -7.55 11.41
C PRO A 56 -8.73 -8.67 10.72
N ASN A 57 -8.01 -9.72 10.30
CA ASN A 57 -8.59 -10.91 9.66
C ASN A 57 -9.82 -11.44 10.41
N GLY A 58 -11.00 -11.42 9.76
CA GLY A 58 -12.25 -11.94 10.34
C GLY A 58 -12.93 -11.01 11.35
N PHE A 59 -12.51 -9.75 11.45
CA PHE A 59 -13.08 -8.77 12.37
C PHE A 59 -14.27 -8.04 11.73
N GLY A 60 -15.46 -8.61 11.92
CA GLY A 60 -16.72 -7.96 11.55
C GLY A 60 -17.31 -7.11 12.70
N PRO A 61 -18.47 -6.48 12.47
CA PRO A 61 -19.12 -5.62 13.48
C PRO A 61 -19.37 -6.34 14.82
N THR A 62 -19.72 -7.63 14.80
CA THR A 62 -19.92 -8.41 16.02
C THR A 62 -18.63 -8.57 16.83
N SER A 63 -17.49 -8.77 16.16
CA SER A 63 -16.18 -8.88 16.79
C SER A 63 -15.76 -7.55 17.42
N GLU A 64 -16.08 -6.44 16.76
CA GLU A 64 -15.84 -5.08 17.26
C GLU A 64 -16.67 -4.77 18.50
N THR A 65 -17.98 -5.03 18.47
CA THR A 65 -18.84 -4.89 19.64
C THR A 65 -18.30 -5.74 20.79
N PHE A 66 -17.98 -7.01 20.55
CA PHE A 66 -17.43 -7.88 21.60
C PHE A 66 -16.12 -7.35 22.18
N ALA A 67 -15.18 -6.90 21.35
CA ALA A 67 -13.90 -6.37 21.80
C ALA A 67 -14.07 -5.10 22.64
N ARG A 68 -14.99 -4.22 22.25
CA ARG A 68 -15.33 -3.00 22.99
C ARG A 68 -15.92 -3.30 24.37
N GLU A 69 -16.95 -4.15 24.42
CA GLU A 69 -17.61 -4.54 25.66
C GLU A 69 -16.64 -5.25 26.61
N TYR A 70 -15.83 -6.17 26.07
CA TYR A 70 -14.81 -6.87 26.85
C TYR A 70 -13.77 -5.89 27.40
N TYR A 71 -13.24 -4.99 26.58
CA TYR A 71 -12.23 -4.01 27.00
C TYR A 71 -12.78 -3.02 28.04
N GLN A 72 -14.03 -2.57 27.86
CA GLN A 72 -14.72 -1.73 28.84
C GLN A 72 -14.85 -2.46 30.18
N TYR A 73 -15.30 -3.71 30.16
CA TYR A 73 -15.51 -4.51 31.36
C TYR A 73 -14.21 -4.79 32.13
N VAL A 74 -13.15 -5.27 31.46
CA VAL A 74 -11.91 -5.66 32.14
C VAL A 74 -11.11 -4.47 32.70
N ASN A 75 -11.35 -3.26 32.20
CA ASN A 75 -10.67 -2.04 32.64
C ASN A 75 -11.57 -1.12 33.50
N ASP A 76 -12.78 -1.55 33.88
CA ASP A 76 -13.74 -0.77 34.68
C ASP A 76 -14.00 0.64 34.10
N LEU A 77 -14.20 0.70 32.78
CA LEU A 77 -14.40 1.96 32.06
C LEU A 77 -15.88 2.38 32.12
N LYS A 78 -16.12 3.69 31.93
CA LYS A 78 -17.47 4.24 31.91
C LYS A 78 -18.31 3.65 30.78
N TYR A 79 -19.64 3.65 30.98
CA TYR A 79 -20.61 3.14 30.02
C TYR A 79 -20.54 3.79 28.64
N ASP A 80 -20.04 5.03 28.57
CA ASP A 80 -19.89 5.84 27.35
C ASP A 80 -18.48 5.76 26.73
N TYR A 81 -17.66 4.79 27.16
CA TYR A 81 -16.36 4.54 26.57
C TYR A 81 -16.46 4.22 25.07
N MET A 82 -15.61 4.90 24.29
CA MET A 82 -15.44 4.67 22.86
C MET A 82 -14.02 4.17 22.60
N THR A 83 -13.90 3.15 21.74
CA THR A 83 -12.59 2.70 21.27
C THR A 83 -12.01 3.72 20.28
N PRO A 84 -10.70 3.72 20.02
CA PRO A 84 -10.13 4.55 18.95
C PRO A 84 -10.76 4.31 17.56
N LEU A 85 -11.35 3.13 17.33
CA LEU A 85 -12.08 2.81 16.08
C LEU A 85 -13.47 3.45 16.02
N ASP A 86 -14.08 3.78 17.16
CA ASP A 86 -15.39 4.41 17.20
C ASP A 86 -15.34 5.90 16.80
N GLU A 87 -14.18 6.52 16.91
CA GLU A 87 -13.98 7.94 16.60
C GLU A 87 -13.74 8.20 15.10
N ILE A 88 -13.46 7.16 14.31
CA ILE A 88 -13.18 7.29 12.88
C ILE A 88 -14.46 7.13 12.04
N LEU A 89 -14.44 7.66 10.81
CA LEU A 89 -15.56 7.53 9.88
C LEU A 89 -15.87 6.06 9.58
N VAL A 90 -17.12 5.65 9.84
CA VAL A 90 -17.59 4.28 9.61
C VAL A 90 -18.31 4.15 8.28
N GLY A 91 -17.97 3.10 7.54
CA GLY A 91 -18.66 2.67 6.33
C GLY A 91 -18.94 1.16 6.35
N SER A 92 -19.69 0.66 5.36
CA SER A 92 -19.92 -0.78 5.18
C SER A 92 -19.34 -1.24 3.85
N SER A 93 -18.77 -2.45 3.83
CA SER A 93 -18.16 -3.05 2.64
C SER A 93 -18.74 -4.43 2.36
N ARG A 94 -19.04 -4.72 1.09
CA ARG A 94 -19.50 -6.03 0.62
C ARG A 94 -18.31 -6.89 0.19
N THR A 95 -17.98 -7.89 0.98
CA THR A 95 -16.69 -8.60 0.91
C THR A 95 -16.62 -9.81 -0.01
N ARG A 96 -17.73 -10.26 -0.62
CA ARG A 96 -17.73 -11.48 -1.48
C ARG A 96 -16.62 -11.47 -2.55
N SER A 97 -16.04 -12.63 -2.84
CA SER A 97 -15.09 -12.85 -3.94
C SER A 97 -15.84 -12.96 -5.29
N SER A 98 -15.11 -13.16 -6.39
CA SER A 98 -15.70 -13.36 -7.73
C SER A 98 -16.34 -14.74 -7.90
N ASP A 99 -15.93 -15.73 -7.10
CA ASP A 99 -16.30 -17.14 -7.22
C ASP A 99 -17.08 -17.69 -6.01
N SER A 100 -17.21 -16.91 -4.93
CA SER A 100 -17.87 -17.33 -3.69
C SER A 100 -18.70 -16.19 -3.07
N LEU A 101 -19.74 -16.56 -2.32
CA LEU A 101 -20.45 -15.63 -1.44
C LEU A 101 -19.62 -15.30 -0.18
N ILE A 102 -18.75 -16.23 0.23
CA ILE A 102 -17.86 -16.11 1.37
C ILE A 102 -16.43 -16.00 0.85
N THR A 103 -15.85 -14.81 0.98
CA THR A 103 -14.46 -14.55 0.60
C THR A 103 -13.49 -15.22 1.57
N ASP A 104 -12.30 -15.53 1.08
CA ASP A 104 -11.14 -15.79 1.93
C ASP A 104 -10.27 -14.52 2.08
N SER A 105 -9.24 -14.61 2.92
CA SER A 105 -8.29 -13.50 3.13
C SER A 105 -7.53 -13.10 1.87
N ALA A 106 -7.28 -14.03 0.94
CA ALA A 106 -6.50 -13.77 -0.27
C ALA A 106 -7.29 -12.89 -1.26
N ALA A 107 -8.52 -13.29 -1.58
CA ALA A 107 -9.39 -12.50 -2.44
C ALA A 107 -9.78 -11.16 -1.81
N GLY A 108 -10.04 -11.16 -0.50
CA GLY A 108 -10.37 -9.94 0.26
C GLY A 108 -9.22 -8.94 0.25
N ALA A 109 -8.01 -9.39 0.58
CA ALA A 109 -6.83 -8.53 0.58
C ALA A 109 -6.44 -8.08 -0.83
N THR A 110 -6.60 -8.92 -1.86
CA THR A 110 -6.40 -8.51 -3.26
C THR A 110 -7.41 -7.43 -3.68
N ALA A 111 -8.65 -7.51 -3.21
CA ALA A 111 -9.62 -6.44 -3.45
C ALA A 111 -9.24 -5.11 -2.80
N PHE A 112 -8.63 -5.14 -1.61
CA PHE A 112 -8.11 -3.94 -0.96
C PHE A 112 -6.82 -3.43 -1.58
N SER A 113 -5.93 -4.31 -2.03
CA SER A 113 -4.62 -3.92 -2.55
C SER A 113 -4.71 -3.45 -4.01
N CYS A 114 -5.46 -4.14 -4.86
CA CYS A 114 -5.59 -3.86 -6.29
C CYS A 114 -6.87 -3.10 -6.68
N GLY A 115 -7.85 -2.98 -5.77
CA GLY A 115 -9.15 -2.38 -6.07
C GLY A 115 -10.05 -3.24 -6.97
N ILE A 116 -9.72 -4.53 -7.18
CA ILE A 116 -10.49 -5.45 -8.01
C ILE A 116 -10.86 -6.73 -7.26
N LYS A 117 -12.07 -7.24 -7.48
CA LYS A 117 -12.46 -8.55 -6.93
C LYS A 117 -11.85 -9.68 -7.74
N THR A 118 -11.43 -10.73 -7.05
CA THR A 118 -10.83 -11.94 -7.64
C THR A 118 -11.36 -13.20 -6.93
N TYR A 119 -10.86 -14.38 -7.31
CA TYR A 119 -11.30 -15.68 -6.80
C TYR A 119 -10.59 -16.02 -5.48
N ASN A 120 -11.21 -16.89 -4.66
CA ASN A 120 -10.62 -17.30 -3.39
C ASN A 120 -9.23 -17.95 -3.58
N GLY A 121 -8.26 -17.53 -2.78
CA GLY A 121 -6.88 -17.98 -2.89
C GLY A 121 -5.99 -17.19 -3.85
N ALA A 122 -6.53 -16.24 -4.62
CA ALA A 122 -5.73 -15.36 -5.47
C ALA A 122 -4.94 -14.32 -4.66
N ILE A 123 -3.67 -14.12 -5.00
CA ILE A 123 -2.78 -13.14 -4.37
C ILE A 123 -2.33 -12.15 -5.43
N GLY A 124 -2.86 -10.92 -5.38
CA GLY A 124 -2.46 -9.85 -6.29
C GLY A 124 -2.69 -10.17 -7.78
N VAL A 125 -3.67 -11.03 -8.09
CA VAL A 125 -4.04 -11.36 -9.48
C VAL A 125 -5.53 -11.17 -9.71
N ASP A 126 -5.89 -10.80 -10.93
CA ASP A 126 -7.27 -10.68 -11.40
C ASP A 126 -7.95 -12.06 -11.55
N PRO A 127 -9.26 -12.10 -11.86
CA PRO A 127 -9.97 -13.37 -12.11
C PRO A 127 -9.37 -14.22 -13.25
N ASN A 128 -8.61 -13.62 -14.17
CA ASN A 128 -7.93 -14.29 -15.27
C ASN A 128 -6.49 -14.71 -14.90
N LYS A 129 -6.10 -14.60 -13.63
CA LYS A 129 -4.77 -14.95 -13.09
C LYS A 129 -3.66 -14.01 -13.58
N SER A 130 -4.01 -12.84 -14.09
CA SER A 130 -3.05 -11.81 -14.50
C SER A 130 -2.71 -10.90 -13.31
N PRO A 131 -1.43 -10.53 -13.11
CA PRO A 131 -1.04 -9.58 -12.06
C PRO A 131 -1.84 -8.27 -12.10
N CYS A 132 -2.23 -7.77 -10.93
CA CYS A 132 -2.86 -6.46 -10.77
C CYS A 132 -1.98 -5.54 -9.93
N GLY A 133 -1.84 -4.27 -10.33
CA GLY A 133 -1.01 -3.32 -9.59
C GLY A 133 -1.58 -3.05 -8.19
N THR A 134 -0.73 -3.12 -7.16
CA THR A 134 -1.13 -2.91 -5.77
C THR A 134 -0.91 -1.47 -5.31
N ILE A 135 -1.61 -1.06 -4.26
CA ILE A 135 -1.38 0.22 -3.59
C ILE A 135 0.03 0.34 -3.00
N LEU A 136 0.65 -0.79 -2.61
CA LEU A 136 2.02 -0.81 -2.09
C LEU A 136 3.04 -0.53 -3.21
N GLU A 137 2.83 -1.10 -4.39
CA GLU A 137 3.64 -0.79 -5.58
C GLU A 137 3.45 0.65 -6.03
N ALA A 138 2.22 1.15 -6.00
CA ALA A 138 1.93 2.56 -6.29
C ALA A 138 2.67 3.48 -5.31
N ALA A 139 2.66 3.16 -4.01
CA ALA A 139 3.41 3.90 -2.99
C ALA A 139 4.92 3.85 -3.25
N LYS A 140 5.45 2.67 -3.60
CA LYS A 140 6.88 2.52 -3.94
C LYS A 140 7.27 3.34 -5.16
N ALA A 141 6.44 3.33 -6.20
CA ALA A 141 6.67 4.05 -7.44
C ALA A 141 6.74 5.58 -7.26
N ILE A 142 6.03 6.13 -6.26
CA ILE A 142 6.11 7.55 -5.90
C ILE A 142 7.19 7.87 -4.85
N GLY A 143 8.05 6.90 -4.53
CA GLY A 143 9.20 7.09 -3.64
C GLY A 143 8.89 7.00 -2.15
N LEU A 144 7.72 6.49 -1.76
CA LEU A 144 7.42 6.23 -0.35
C LEU A 144 8.12 4.96 0.14
N ILE A 145 8.45 4.97 1.44
CA ILE A 145 8.89 3.77 2.15
C ILE A 145 7.68 2.87 2.38
N THR A 146 7.82 1.59 2.04
CA THR A 146 6.75 0.60 2.14
C THR A 146 7.05 -0.42 3.23
N GLY A 147 6.01 -0.85 3.97
CA GLY A 147 6.19 -1.78 5.08
C GLY A 147 5.01 -2.72 5.25
N LEU A 148 5.32 -3.94 5.65
CA LEU A 148 4.37 -4.98 6.03
C LEU A 148 4.61 -5.37 7.48
N VAL A 149 3.58 -5.27 8.31
CA VAL A 149 3.65 -5.65 9.73
C VAL A 149 2.46 -6.55 10.03
N VAL A 150 2.74 -7.77 10.48
CA VAL A 150 1.73 -8.77 10.81
C VAL A 150 2.13 -9.56 12.04
N THR A 151 1.15 -10.11 12.74
CA THR A 151 1.36 -11.10 13.81
C THR A 151 1.38 -12.53 13.28
N SER A 152 0.90 -12.74 12.05
CA SER A 152 0.91 -14.02 11.33
C SER A 152 2.23 -14.24 10.58
N ARG A 153 2.27 -15.14 9.60
CA ARG A 153 3.41 -15.26 8.68
C ARG A 153 3.43 -14.07 7.73
N ILE A 154 4.62 -13.53 7.44
CA ILE A 154 4.74 -12.43 6.47
C ILE A 154 4.31 -12.84 5.05
N THR A 155 4.39 -14.13 4.75
CA THR A 155 3.95 -14.78 3.50
C THR A 155 2.47 -15.15 3.48
N HIS A 156 1.74 -14.94 4.58
CA HIS A 156 0.31 -15.24 4.63
C HIS A 156 -0.49 -14.37 3.65
N ALA A 157 -1.71 -14.80 3.31
CA ALA A 157 -2.51 -14.21 2.24
C ALA A 157 -2.68 -12.69 2.32
N THR A 158 -2.95 -12.14 3.51
CA THR A 158 -3.18 -10.70 3.71
C THR A 158 -1.95 -9.86 3.33
N PRO A 159 -0.77 -10.00 3.96
CA PRO A 159 0.42 -9.24 3.56
C PRO A 159 0.89 -9.58 2.14
N ALA A 160 0.79 -10.85 1.72
CA ALA A 160 1.20 -11.28 0.39
C ALA A 160 0.44 -10.56 -0.73
N SER A 161 -0.86 -10.30 -0.55
CA SER A 161 -1.69 -9.64 -1.58
C SER A 161 -1.29 -8.20 -1.88
N PHE A 162 -0.44 -7.58 -1.06
CA PHE A 162 0.11 -6.25 -1.29
C PHE A 162 1.47 -6.28 -1.97
N SER A 163 2.23 -7.38 -1.84
CA SER A 163 3.64 -7.44 -2.22
C SER A 163 4.01 -8.55 -3.19
N ALA A 164 3.05 -9.38 -3.59
CA ALA A 164 3.28 -10.54 -4.43
C ALA A 164 2.12 -10.79 -5.40
N HIS A 165 2.43 -11.53 -6.46
CA HIS A 165 1.51 -11.97 -7.49
C HIS A 165 1.66 -13.46 -7.72
N VAL A 166 0.72 -14.24 -7.18
CA VAL A 166 0.66 -15.69 -7.36
C VAL A 166 -0.79 -16.17 -7.48
N VAL A 167 -0.98 -17.24 -8.25
CA VAL A 167 -2.32 -17.78 -8.55
C VAL A 167 -2.94 -18.53 -7.37
N SER A 168 -2.16 -18.85 -6.35
CA SER A 168 -2.58 -19.57 -5.15
C SER A 168 -1.83 -19.04 -3.92
N ARG A 169 -2.57 -18.75 -2.85
CA ARG A 169 -2.07 -18.37 -1.52
C ARG A 169 -1.14 -19.39 -0.88
N GLU A 170 -1.17 -20.64 -1.34
CA GLU A 170 -0.31 -21.72 -0.83
C GLU A 170 1.13 -21.64 -1.39
N MET A 171 1.39 -20.77 -2.38
CA MET A 171 2.73 -20.55 -2.94
C MET A 171 3.58 -19.63 -2.06
N GLU A 172 3.58 -19.86 -0.73
CA GLU A 172 4.25 -19.03 0.27
C GLU A 172 5.78 -18.95 0.05
N ASP A 173 6.39 -19.97 -0.54
CA ASP A 173 7.81 -19.99 -0.93
C ASP A 173 8.12 -19.02 -2.08
N VAL A 174 7.23 -18.90 -3.06
CA VAL A 174 7.33 -17.93 -4.16
C VAL A 174 7.02 -16.53 -3.66
N ILE A 175 6.02 -16.39 -2.79
CA ILE A 175 5.68 -15.11 -2.13
C ILE A 175 6.90 -14.59 -1.36
N ALA A 176 7.57 -15.42 -0.55
CA ALA A 176 8.77 -15.03 0.19
C ALA A 176 9.87 -14.52 -0.74
N SER A 177 10.07 -15.18 -1.88
CA SER A 177 11.05 -14.77 -2.89
C SER A 177 10.71 -13.39 -3.47
N GLN A 178 9.45 -13.13 -3.81
CA GLN A 178 9.02 -11.85 -4.34
C GLN A 178 9.15 -10.72 -3.31
N GLN A 179 8.83 -11.00 -2.04
CA GLN A 179 8.90 -10.04 -0.93
C GLN A 179 10.31 -9.48 -0.69
N ILE A 180 11.35 -10.28 -0.92
CA ILE A 180 12.75 -9.83 -0.76
C ILE A 180 13.30 -9.09 -1.97
N GLY A 181 12.58 -9.04 -3.09
CA GLY A 181 12.99 -8.31 -4.29
C GLY A 181 13.10 -9.13 -5.57
N ASN A 182 12.92 -10.47 -5.52
CA ASN A 182 12.82 -11.31 -6.73
C ASN A 182 11.44 -11.17 -7.38
N TYR A 183 11.14 -9.94 -7.78
CA TYR A 183 9.85 -9.48 -8.26
C TYR A 183 10.08 -8.63 -9.52
N PRO A 184 9.22 -8.67 -10.56
CA PRO A 184 9.49 -7.98 -11.83
C PRO A 184 9.73 -6.46 -11.71
N LEU A 185 9.17 -5.82 -10.68
CA LEU A 185 9.40 -4.39 -10.41
C LEU A 185 10.60 -4.14 -9.46
N GLY A 186 11.34 -5.18 -9.09
CA GLY A 186 12.39 -5.15 -8.07
C GLY A 186 11.82 -5.08 -6.66
N LYS A 187 12.64 -4.65 -5.69
CA LYS A 187 12.26 -4.56 -4.28
C LYS A 187 11.12 -3.57 -4.04
N GLN A 188 9.93 -4.10 -3.75
CA GLN A 188 8.73 -3.31 -3.43
C GLN A 188 8.52 -3.08 -1.94
N VAL A 189 9.10 -3.90 -1.06
CA VAL A 189 8.91 -3.83 0.39
C VAL A 189 10.21 -3.40 1.05
N ASP A 190 10.19 -2.37 1.89
CA ASP A 190 11.38 -1.90 2.62
C ASP A 190 11.46 -2.45 4.04
N LEU A 191 10.31 -2.76 4.65
CA LEU A 191 10.20 -3.25 6.02
C LEU A 191 9.24 -4.44 6.11
N MET A 192 9.66 -5.49 6.80
CA MET A 192 8.85 -6.68 7.04
C MET A 192 8.97 -7.14 8.49
N PHE A 193 7.86 -7.10 9.24
CA PHE A 193 7.76 -7.70 10.57
C PHE A 193 6.65 -8.75 10.60
N GLY A 194 7.01 -9.97 10.97
CA GLY A 194 6.07 -11.07 11.10
C GLY A 194 6.78 -12.39 11.38
N GLY A 195 5.99 -13.47 11.48
CA GLY A 195 6.50 -14.83 11.53
C GLY A 195 6.77 -15.40 10.13
N GLY A 196 6.90 -16.71 10.04
CA GLY A 196 7.06 -17.42 8.76
C GLY A 196 8.49 -17.64 8.30
N LYS A 197 9.48 -17.51 9.22
CA LYS A 197 10.91 -17.78 8.98
C LYS A 197 11.17 -19.04 8.13
N CYS A 198 10.37 -20.09 8.32
CA CYS A 198 10.55 -21.35 7.60
C CYS A 198 10.51 -21.22 6.06
N PHE A 199 9.77 -20.26 5.50
CA PHE A 199 9.73 -20.01 4.04
C PHE A 199 10.96 -19.26 3.51
N PHE A 200 11.85 -18.83 4.40
CA PHE A 200 13.09 -18.13 4.06
C PHE A 200 14.34 -19.00 4.26
N LEU A 201 14.19 -20.19 4.85
CA LEU A 201 15.28 -21.13 5.08
C LEU A 201 15.38 -22.16 3.96
N PRO A 202 16.60 -22.61 3.59
CA PRO A 202 16.77 -23.67 2.61
C PRO A 202 16.25 -25.00 3.15
N ASN A 203 15.82 -25.90 2.26
CA ASN A 203 15.31 -27.24 2.62
C ASN A 203 16.32 -28.14 3.35
N THR A 204 17.59 -27.74 3.40
CA THR A 204 18.64 -28.40 4.20
C THR A 204 18.52 -28.08 5.69
N SER A 205 17.74 -27.07 6.07
CA SER A 205 17.41 -26.74 7.46
C SER A 205 16.21 -27.55 7.92
N SER A 206 16.26 -28.09 9.15
CA SER A 206 15.16 -28.83 9.77
C SER A 206 13.91 -27.98 10.03
N GLU A 207 14.06 -26.65 10.06
CA GLU A 207 12.97 -25.69 10.30
C GLU A 207 12.35 -25.17 9.00
N SER A 208 12.78 -25.66 7.82
CA SER A 208 12.35 -25.11 6.54
C SER A 208 10.94 -25.57 6.12
N CYS A 209 10.23 -24.66 5.47
CA CYS A 209 9.00 -24.94 4.72
C CYS A 209 9.24 -24.87 3.20
N ARG A 210 10.46 -24.54 2.75
CA ARG A 210 10.79 -24.43 1.32
C ARG A 210 11.02 -25.81 0.70
N PRO A 211 10.63 -26.01 -0.57
CA PRO A 211 10.97 -27.23 -1.30
C PRO A 211 12.41 -27.20 -1.87
N ASP A 212 13.04 -26.03 -1.95
CA ASP A 212 14.32 -25.79 -2.61
C ASP A 212 15.47 -25.48 -1.63
N GLN A 213 16.70 -25.41 -2.14
CA GLN A 213 17.91 -25.12 -1.36
C GLN A 213 18.19 -23.62 -1.19
N ARG A 214 17.24 -22.73 -1.50
CA ARG A 214 17.48 -21.29 -1.44
C ARG A 214 17.42 -20.78 -0.01
N ASN A 215 18.39 -19.94 0.34
CA ASN A 215 18.41 -19.25 1.63
C ASN A 215 18.03 -17.79 1.44
N LEU A 216 16.73 -17.50 1.52
CA LEU A 216 16.21 -16.16 1.29
C LEU A 216 16.59 -15.17 2.38
N LEU A 217 16.98 -15.62 3.58
CA LEU A 217 17.54 -14.70 4.59
C LEU A 217 18.86 -14.11 4.10
N GLN A 218 19.74 -14.95 3.54
CA GLN A 218 21.00 -14.51 2.97
C GLN A 218 20.77 -13.63 1.72
N GLU A 219 19.90 -14.06 0.81
CA GLU A 219 19.55 -13.25 -0.37
C GLU A 219 18.94 -11.90 0.04
N ALA A 220 18.14 -11.84 1.11
CA ALA A 220 17.62 -10.59 1.62
C ALA A 220 18.73 -9.65 2.14
N GLU A 221 19.78 -10.18 2.78
CA GLU A 221 20.93 -9.38 3.19
C GLU A 221 21.67 -8.78 2.00
N GLU A 222 21.80 -9.54 0.90
CA GLU A 222 22.37 -9.07 -0.37
C GLU A 222 21.52 -7.95 -0.99
N GLU A 223 20.19 -8.01 -0.83
CA GLU A 223 19.22 -6.97 -1.20
C GLU A 223 19.15 -5.79 -0.20
N GLY A 224 20.00 -5.82 0.84
CA GLY A 224 20.16 -4.74 1.82
C GLY A 224 19.18 -4.79 2.99
N PHE A 225 18.50 -5.91 3.23
CA PHE A 225 17.74 -6.12 4.47
C PHE A 225 18.67 -6.40 5.64
N LYS A 226 18.24 -5.98 6.83
CA LYS A 226 18.80 -6.42 8.10
C LYS A 226 17.86 -7.42 8.72
N ASN A 227 18.25 -8.69 8.76
CA ASN A 227 17.46 -9.74 9.39
C ASN A 227 17.56 -9.64 10.92
N LEU A 228 16.41 -9.65 11.58
CA LEU A 228 16.29 -9.69 13.04
C LEU A 228 15.32 -10.82 13.38
N LEU A 229 15.82 -11.84 14.06
CA LEU A 229 15.12 -13.09 14.31
C LEU A 229 14.65 -13.22 15.76
N THR A 230 15.15 -12.37 16.66
CA THR A 230 14.81 -12.40 18.08
C THR A 230 14.37 -11.04 18.61
N ARG A 231 13.61 -11.05 19.71
CA ARG A 231 13.19 -9.83 20.41
C ARG A 231 14.39 -9.00 20.86
N ASN A 232 15.44 -9.66 21.35
CA ASN A 232 16.65 -9.00 21.83
C ASN A 232 17.38 -8.27 20.70
N GLU A 233 17.48 -8.88 19.51
CA GLU A 233 18.05 -8.22 18.32
C GLU A 233 17.24 -7.00 17.90
N PHE A 234 15.90 -7.09 17.96
CA PHE A 234 15.02 -5.97 17.68
C PHE A 234 15.18 -4.83 18.69
N ASP A 235 15.19 -5.13 19.98
CA ASP A 235 15.35 -4.14 21.05
C ASP A 235 16.75 -3.49 21.03
N ALA A 236 17.75 -4.17 20.48
CA ALA A 236 19.10 -3.65 20.30
C ALA A 236 19.28 -2.77 19.06
N LEU A 237 18.22 -2.51 18.27
CA LEU A 237 18.31 -1.64 17.11
C LEU A 237 18.60 -0.19 17.52
N ASP A 238 19.77 0.29 17.13
CA ASP A 238 20.10 1.71 17.23
C ASP A 238 19.41 2.52 16.12
N THR A 239 18.29 3.13 16.48
CA THR A 239 17.50 3.99 15.59
C THR A 239 18.06 5.41 15.47
N SER A 240 19.09 5.77 16.24
CA SER A 240 19.68 7.12 16.22
C SER A 240 20.42 7.45 14.92
N SER A 241 20.84 6.41 14.19
CA SER A 241 21.53 6.51 12.90
C SER A 241 20.59 6.66 11.69
N VAL A 242 19.28 6.44 11.87
CA VAL A 242 18.29 6.54 10.79
C VAL A 242 17.98 8.01 10.56
N LYS A 243 18.62 8.61 9.55
CA LYS A 243 18.29 9.97 9.10
C LYS A 243 16.84 9.99 8.60
N ARG A 244 16.00 10.77 9.28
CA ARG A 244 14.70 11.20 8.75
C ARG A 244 15.00 12.15 7.59
N ASN A 245 14.97 11.63 6.36
CA ASN A 245 15.00 12.47 5.17
C ASN A 245 13.64 13.16 4.99
#